data_AF-A0A7D5N919-F1
#
_entry.id   AF-A0A7D5N919-F1
#
_cell.length_a   1.000
_cell.length_b   1.000
_cell.length_c   1.000
_cell.angle_alpha   90.00
_cell.angle_beta   90.00
_cell.angle_gamma   90.00
#
_symmetry.space_group_name_H-M   'P 1'
#
loop_
_entity.id
_entity.type
_entity.pdbx_description
1 polymer ?
#
loop_
_entity_poly.entity_id
_entity_poly.type
_entity_poly.pdbx_seq_one_letter_code
_entity_poly.pdbx_strand_id
1 'polypeptide(L)'
;MEGGVAGLKELHFRRPQSELVAHQETIGAYFLTHPPASIHEAVDAIRKLTGLSRSPTQVRLFLREKCGMRRLKTGTLPAKADPEVQEAFKKKNLNRVWQKPKRANVPCSS
;
A
#
# COMPACT_ATOMS: atom_id res chain seq x y z
N MET A 1 6.28 -49.91 -14.93
CA MET A 1 7.23 -48.77 -14.92
C MET A 1 6.56 -47.65 -15.72
N GLU A 2 5.68 -46.88 -15.08
CA GLU A 2 5.00 -45.76 -15.74
C GLU A 2 5.80 -44.48 -15.50
N GLY A 3 6.07 -43.75 -16.57
CA GLY A 3 6.85 -42.50 -16.54
C GLY A 3 8.28 -42.64 -17.06
N GLY A 4 8.44 -42.91 -18.36
CA GLY A 4 9.74 -42.77 -19.04
C GLY A 4 10.14 -41.30 -19.22
N VAL A 5 10.58 -40.92 -20.42
CA VAL A 5 10.99 -39.53 -20.74
C VAL A 5 9.88 -38.50 -20.50
N ALA A 6 8.61 -38.91 -20.54
CA ALA A 6 7.47 -38.05 -20.22
C ALA A 6 7.47 -37.54 -18.77
N GLY A 7 7.90 -38.36 -17.80
CA GLY A 7 7.97 -37.96 -16.40
C GLY A 7 9.05 -36.91 -16.13
N LEU A 8 10.12 -36.86 -16.95
CA LEU A 8 11.16 -35.83 -16.86
C LEU A 8 10.68 -34.44 -17.28
N LYS A 9 9.57 -34.36 -18.02
CA LYS A 9 8.94 -33.10 -18.42
C LYS A 9 7.92 -32.60 -17.39
N GLU A 10 7.58 -33.40 -16.39
CA GLU A 10 6.55 -33.08 -15.40
C GLU A 10 7.17 -32.28 -14.24
N LEU A 11 6.93 -30.98 -14.23
CA LEU A 11 7.41 -30.06 -13.20
C LEU A 11 6.34 -29.86 -12.13
N HIS A 12 6.42 -30.63 -11.04
CA HIS A 12 5.54 -30.48 -9.89
C HIS A 12 6.06 -29.38 -8.95
N PHE A 13 5.70 -28.14 -9.25
CA PHE A 13 6.04 -27.01 -8.38
C PHE A 13 5.28 -27.10 -7.06
N ARG A 14 5.99 -27.25 -5.95
CA ARG A 14 5.41 -27.20 -4.61
C ARG A 14 4.89 -25.79 -4.30
N ARG A 15 3.57 -25.63 -4.23
CA ARG A 15 2.89 -24.37 -3.88
C ARG A 15 2.07 -24.58 -2.61
N PRO A 16 2.67 -24.49 -1.41
CA PRO A 16 1.90 -24.64 -0.18
C PRO A 16 0.85 -23.53 -0.09
N GLN A 17 -0.42 -23.91 -0.06
CA GLN A 17 -1.50 -22.99 0.23
C GLN A 17 -1.61 -22.81 1.74
N SER A 18 -1.68 -21.56 2.19
CA SER A 18 -1.90 -21.28 3.61
C SER A 18 -3.39 -21.43 3.95
N GLU A 19 -3.68 -21.89 5.16
CA GLU A 19 -5.06 -21.95 5.71
C GLU A 19 -5.75 -20.58 5.68
N LEU A 20 -4.99 -19.48 5.74
CA LEU A 20 -5.52 -18.12 5.59
C LEU A 20 -6.23 -17.86 4.26
N VAL A 21 -5.90 -18.61 3.21
CA VAL A 21 -6.54 -18.46 1.89
C VAL A 21 -8.03 -18.81 1.96
N ALA A 22 -8.42 -19.77 2.81
CA ALA A 22 -9.83 -20.13 2.99
C ALA A 22 -10.67 -18.96 3.56
N HIS A 23 -10.04 -18.04 4.29
CA HIS A 23 -10.69 -16.88 4.90
C HIS A 23 -10.43 -15.57 4.15
N GLN A 24 -9.93 -15.62 2.91
CA GLN A 24 -9.51 -14.41 2.19
C GLN A 24 -10.63 -13.39 2.01
N GLU A 25 -11.85 -13.86 1.75
CA GLU A 25 -13.00 -12.99 1.45
C GLU A 25 -13.44 -12.25 2.71
N THR A 26 -13.53 -12.97 3.84
CA THR A 26 -13.88 -12.39 5.14
C THR A 26 -12.83 -11.39 5.61
N ILE A 27 -11.54 -11.73 5.49
CA ILE A 27 -10.44 -10.86 5.89
C ILE A 27 -10.37 -9.63 4.97
N GLY A 28 -10.54 -9.82 3.66
CA GLY A 28 -10.55 -8.73 2.68
C GLY A 28 -11.68 -7.74 2.94
N ALA A 29 -12.90 -8.23 3.14
CA ALA A 29 -14.06 -7.39 3.44
C ALA A 29 -13.86 -6.55 4.72
N TYR A 30 -13.30 -7.16 5.78
CA TYR A 30 -13.01 -6.45 7.02
C TYR A 30 -11.95 -5.35 6.84
N PHE A 31 -10.88 -5.62 6.09
CA PHE A 31 -9.83 -4.63 5.89
C PHE A 31 -10.20 -3.51 4.91
N LEU A 32 -11.27 -3.67 4.13
CA LEU A 32 -11.86 -2.56 3.35
C LEU A 32 -12.54 -1.54 4.26
N THR A 33 -13.21 -1.97 5.33
CA THR A 33 -13.84 -1.05 6.29
C THR A 33 -12.86 -0.55 7.35
N HIS A 34 -11.86 -1.37 7.70
CA HIS A 34 -10.86 -1.06 8.73
C HIS A 34 -9.43 -1.29 8.20
N PRO A 35 -8.88 -0.37 7.39
CA PRO A 35 -7.54 -0.52 6.86
C PRO A 35 -6.51 -0.52 8.02
N PRO A 36 -5.65 -1.55 8.13
CA PRO A 36 -4.66 -1.63 9.20
C PRO A 36 -3.52 -0.64 8.94
N ALA A 37 -3.10 0.10 9.97
CA ALA A 37 -1.99 1.06 9.86
C ALA A 37 -0.63 0.36 9.95
N SER A 38 -0.57 -0.78 10.64
CA SER A 38 0.63 -1.60 10.79
C SER A 38 0.38 -3.08 10.48
N ILE A 39 1.45 -3.79 10.13
CA ILE A 39 1.39 -5.24 9.93
C ILE A 39 1.06 -5.97 11.25
N HIS A 40 1.50 -5.44 12.38
CA HIS A 40 1.18 -6.04 13.69
C HIS A 40 -0.30 -5.93 14.02
N GLU A 41 -0.91 -4.78 13.74
CA GLU A 41 -2.37 -4.61 13.85
C GLU A 41 -3.11 -5.58 12.92
N ALA A 42 -2.61 -5.78 11.70
CA ALA A 42 -3.20 -6.75 10.78
C ALA A 42 -3.10 -8.20 11.32
N VAL A 43 -1.98 -8.58 11.93
CA VAL A 43 -1.81 -9.90 12.56
C VAL A 43 -2.83 -10.07 13.69
N ASP A 44 -2.97 -9.06 14.56
CA ASP A 44 -3.91 -9.11 15.69
C ASP A 44 -5.37 -9.14 15.22
N ALA A 45 -5.71 -8.35 14.20
CA ALA A 45 -7.04 -8.36 13.60
C ALA A 45 -7.37 -9.73 12.97
N ILE A 46 -6.45 -10.32 12.21
CA ILE A 46 -6.64 -11.65 11.62
C ILE A 46 -6.81 -12.71 12.72
N ARG A 47 -6.01 -12.63 13.80
CA ARG A 47 -6.11 -13.52 14.94
C ARG A 47 -7.47 -13.42 15.63
N LYS A 48 -8.02 -12.21 15.79
CA LYS A 48 -9.36 -12.00 16.36
C LYS A 48 -10.48 -12.53 15.46
N LEU A 49 -10.33 -12.40 14.14
CA LEU A 49 -11.35 -12.81 13.17
C LEU A 49 -11.37 -14.32 12.90
N THR A 50 -10.20 -14.94 12.78
CA THR A 50 -10.06 -16.33 12.33
C THR A 50 -9.50 -17.27 13.39
N GLY A 51 -8.98 -16.74 14.51
CA GLY A 51 -8.25 -17.52 15.52
C GLY A 51 -6.84 -17.96 15.09
N LEU A 52 -6.48 -17.77 13.82
CA LEU A 52 -5.20 -18.18 13.26
C LEU A 52 -4.14 -17.11 13.49
N SER A 53 -2.93 -17.54 13.87
CA SER A 53 -1.76 -16.66 13.97
C SER A 53 -0.69 -17.10 12.97
N ARG A 54 -0.12 -16.13 12.26
CA ARG A 54 0.96 -16.33 11.29
C ARG A 54 2.01 -15.24 11.45
N SER A 55 3.21 -15.49 10.93
CA SER A 55 4.30 -14.53 11.07
C SER A 55 3.97 -13.21 10.33
N PRO A 56 4.50 -12.06 10.79
CA PRO A 56 4.26 -10.76 10.15
C PRO A 56 4.61 -10.74 8.65
N THR A 57 5.66 -11.47 8.27
CA THR A 57 6.08 -11.61 6.86
C THR A 57 5.06 -12.38 6.03
N GLN A 58 4.50 -13.47 6.57
CA GLN A 58 3.45 -14.25 5.90
C GLN A 58 2.15 -13.45 5.77
N VAL A 59 1.75 -12.73 6.82
CA VAL A 59 0.57 -11.84 6.77
C VAL A 59 0.78 -10.74 5.74
N ARG A 60 1.97 -10.13 5.68
CA ARG A 60 2.30 -9.14 4.65
C ARG A 60 2.18 -9.70 3.24
N LEU A 61 2.71 -10.91 3.00
CA LEU A 61 2.64 -11.57 1.70
C LEU A 61 1.18 -11.84 1.32
N PHE A 62 0.40 -12.37 2.26
CA PHE A 62 -1.02 -12.65 2.09
C PHE A 62 -1.82 -11.39 1.72
N LEU A 63 -1.65 -10.30 2.46
CA LEU A 63 -2.33 -9.04 2.17
C LEU A 63 -1.99 -8.51 0.77
N ARG A 64 -0.72 -8.62 0.36
CA ARG A 64 -0.27 -8.15 -0.96
C ARG A 64 -0.76 -9.03 -2.10
N GLU A 65 -0.66 -10.35 -1.97
CA GLU A 65 -0.85 -11.30 -3.07
C GLU A 65 -2.26 -11.86 -3.15
N LYS A 66 -2.96 -12.00 -2.02
CA LYS A 66 -4.32 -12.55 -1.96
C LYS A 66 -5.37 -11.46 -1.84
N CYS A 67 -5.14 -10.47 -0.98
CA CYS A 67 -6.09 -9.36 -0.81
C CYS A 67 -5.81 -8.17 -1.75
N GLY A 68 -4.72 -8.18 -2.52
CA GLY A 68 -4.36 -7.08 -3.43
C GLY A 68 -4.03 -5.75 -2.74
N MET A 69 -3.84 -5.76 -1.41
CA MET A 69 -3.61 -4.54 -0.63
C MET A 69 -2.16 -4.07 -0.77
N ARG A 70 -1.99 -2.82 -1.18
CA ARG A 70 -0.68 -2.16 -1.25
C ARG A 70 -0.46 -1.30 -0.01
N ARG A 71 0.72 -1.43 0.60
CA ARG A 71 1.16 -0.49 1.66
C ARG A 71 1.42 0.87 1.03
N LEU A 72 0.60 1.85 1.38
CA LEU A 72 0.82 3.23 1.00
C LEU A 72 1.75 3.88 2.03
N LYS A 73 2.76 4.61 1.56
CA LYS A 73 3.60 5.42 2.43
C LYS A 73 2.79 6.66 2.80
N THR A 74 2.16 6.64 3.96
CA THR A 74 1.54 7.84 4.52
C THR A 74 2.64 8.81 4.93
N GLY A 75 2.55 10.07 4.49
CA GLY A 75 3.44 11.12 4.95
C GLY A 75 3.11 11.48 6.40
N THR A 76 4.12 11.58 7.24
CA THR A 76 3.95 12.12 8.59
C THR A 76 3.77 13.64 8.48
N LEU A 77 2.70 14.19 9.06
CA LEU A 77 2.60 15.62 9.25
C LEU A 77 3.73 16.07 10.20
N PRO A 78 4.60 17.01 9.81
CA PRO A 78 5.63 17.53 10.71
C PRO A 78 4.98 18.03 11.99
N ALA A 79 5.60 17.82 13.16
CA ALA A 79 5.04 18.25 14.44
C ALA A 79 4.77 19.76 14.53
N LYS A 80 5.44 20.56 13.69
CA LYS A 80 5.25 22.02 13.57
C LYS A 80 4.21 22.44 12.52
N ALA A 81 3.60 21.49 11.82
CA ALA A 81 2.62 21.78 10.78
C ALA A 81 1.27 22.07 11.41
N ASP A 82 0.85 23.33 11.32
CA ASP A 82 -0.48 23.78 11.74
C ASP A 82 -1.49 23.51 10.60
N PRO A 83 -2.53 22.68 10.84
CA PRO A 83 -3.50 22.32 9.82
C PRO A 83 -4.30 23.52 9.31
N GLU A 84 -4.59 24.51 10.16
CA GLU A 84 -5.38 25.69 9.78
C GLU A 84 -4.56 26.64 8.90
N VAL A 85 -3.29 26.84 9.25
CA VAL A 85 -2.36 27.63 8.42
C VAL A 85 -2.15 26.96 7.05
N GLN A 86 -2.07 25.63 7.02
CA GLN A 86 -1.92 24.87 5.78
C GLN A 86 -3.18 24.92 4.90
N GLU A 87 -4.37 24.83 5.51
CA GLU A 87 -5.67 25.04 4.85
C GLU A 87 -5.75 26.43 4.21
N ALA A 88 -5.39 27.47 4.96
CA ALA A 88 -5.37 28.85 4.49
C ALA A 88 -4.36 29.05 3.35
N PHE A 89 -3.16 28.48 3.47
CA PHE A 89 -2.13 28.53 2.43
C PHE A 89 -2.61 27.90 1.12
N LYS A 90 -3.24 26.71 1.18
CA LYS A 90 -3.81 26.01 0.01
C LYS A 90 -4.84 26.90 -0.69
N LYS A 91 -5.83 27.42 0.05
CA LYS A 91 -6.91 28.27 -0.51
C LYS A 91 -6.38 29.56 -1.14
N LYS A 92 -5.34 30.17 -0.54
CA LYS A 92 -4.81 31.47 -0.98
C LYS A 92 -3.79 31.38 -2.12
N ASN A 93 -2.95 30.34 -2.15
CA ASN A 93 -1.82 30.26 -3.10
C ASN A 93 -2.07 29.36 -4.31
N LEU A 94 -2.93 28.33 -4.22
CA LEU A 94 -3.21 27.44 -5.37
C LEU A 94 -3.93 28.15 -6.52
N ASN A 95 -4.64 29.26 -6.24
CA ASN A 95 -5.36 30.04 -7.25
C ASN A 95 -4.44 31.03 -7.99
N ARG A 96 -3.18 31.18 -7.56
CA ARG A 96 -2.22 32.07 -8.21
C ARG A 96 -1.52 31.30 -9.32
N VAL A 97 -2.11 31.32 -10.51
CA VAL A 97 -1.46 30.87 -11.75
C VAL A 97 -0.03 31.41 -11.75
N TRP A 98 0.95 30.52 -11.91
CA TRP A 98 2.35 30.92 -12.03
C TRP A 98 2.48 31.87 -13.23
N GLN A 99 2.59 33.17 -12.96
CA GLN A 99 2.81 34.18 -13.98
C GLN A 99 4.31 34.26 -14.24
N LYS A 100 4.74 33.82 -15.43
CA LYS A 100 6.14 33.97 -15.85
C LYS A 100 6.52 35.45 -15.76
N PRO A 101 7.58 35.83 -15.03
CA PRO A 101 8.01 37.22 -14.98
C PRO A 101 8.32 37.69 -16.42
N LYS A 102 7.68 38.78 -16.86
CA LYS A 102 8.05 39.41 -18.13
C LYS A 102 9.47 39.94 -17.97
N ARG A 103 10.42 39.41 -18.76
CA ARG A 103 11.77 39.99 -18.83
C ARG A 103 11.60 41.41 -19.36
N ALA A 104 11.94 42.41 -18.55
CA ALA A 104 12.00 43.78 -19.02
C ALA A 104 13.08 43.84 -20.10
N ASN A 105 12.72 44.30 -21.30
CA ASN A 105 13.69 44.59 -22.35
C ASN A 105 14.36 45.91 -21.95
N VAL A 106 15.44 45.83 -21.18
CA VAL A 106 16.26 46.99 -20.85
C VAL A 106 17.12 47.26 -22.08
N PRO A 107 16.96 48.38 -22.81
CA PRO A 107 17.85 48.70 -23.92
C PRO A 107 19.23 49.03 -23.33
N CYS A 108 20.29 48.40 -23.85
CA CYS A 108 21.65 48.81 -23.54
C CYS A 108 21.87 50.24 -24.06
N SER A 109 22.15 51.17 -23.15
CA SER A 109 22.64 52.50 -23.50
C SER A 109 23.99 52.37 -24.19
N SER A 110 24.11 53.00 -25.37
CA SER A 110 25.34 53.05 -26.20
C SER A 110 26.39 53.99 -25.63
#